data_AF-A0A098BJD6-F1
#
_entry.id   AF-A0A098BJD6-F1
#
_cell.length_a   1.000
_cell.length_b   1.000
_cell.length_c   1.000
_cell.angle_alpha   90.00
_cell.angle_beta   90.00
_cell.angle_gamma   90.00
#
_symmetry.space_group_name_H-M   'P 1'
#
loop_
_entity.id
_entity.type
_entity.pdbx_description
1 polymer ?
#
loop_
_entity_poly.entity_id
_entity_poly.type
_entity_poly.pdbx_seq_one_letter_code
_entity_poly.pdbx_strand_id
1 'polypeptide(L)' 'MLYLLAIVGALTIAVLLWKAFGPGLRSQPTRVIGPDDDPDFLWKVDREFRRRSTDGTPGPDQDPGD' A
#
# COMPACT_ATOMS: atom_id res chain seq x y z
N MET A 1 53.47 -10.11 0.97
CA MET A 1 52.45 -10.86 1.75
C MET A 1 51.36 -9.96 2.30
N LEU A 2 51.70 -8.91 3.05
CA LEU A 2 50.71 -7.95 3.59
C LEU A 2 49.80 -7.34 2.51
N TYR A 3 50.36 -6.99 1.35
CA TYR A 3 49.59 -6.48 0.21
C TYR A 3 48.54 -7.48 -0.32
N LEU A 4 48.86 -8.78 -0.35
CA LEU A 4 47.90 -9.81 -0.78
C LEU A 4 46.73 -9.90 0.22
N LEU A 5 47.04 -9.90 1.51
CA LEU A 5 46.01 -9.90 2.57
C LEU A 5 45.15 -8.64 2.52
N ALA A 6 45.74 -7.47 2.28
CA ALA A 6 45.02 -6.22 2.14
C ALA A 6 44.09 -6.21 0.93
N ILE A 7 44.52 -6.74 -0.21
CA ILE A 7 43.69 -6.85 -1.43
C ILE A 7 42.50 -7.79 -1.18
N VAL A 8 42.75 -8.96 -0.59
CA VAL A 8 41.69 -9.91 -0.27
C VAL A 8 40.70 -9.31 0.73
N GLY A 9 41.19 -8.65 1.78
CA GLY A 9 40.33 -7.97 2.77
C GLY A 9 39.52 -6.82 2.18
N ALA A 10 40.10 -6.02 1.28
CA ALA A 10 39.38 -4.94 0.61
C ALA A 10 38.26 -5.48 -0.29
N LEU A 11 38.53 -6.56 -1.04
CA LEU A 11 37.53 -7.22 -1.90
C LEU A 11 36.38 -7.81 -1.08
N THR A 12 36.67 -8.49 0.03
CA THR A 12 35.61 -9.06 0.87
C THR A 12 34.72 -7.98 1.46
N ILE A 13 35.30 -6.88 1.96
CA ILE A 13 34.53 -5.74 2.48
C ILE A 13 33.68 -5.11 1.37
N ALA A 14 34.23 -4.89 0.17
CA ALA A 14 33.48 -4.34 -0.96
C ALA A 14 32.28 -5.22 -1.34
N VAL A 15 32.46 -6.54 -1.39
CA VAL A 15 31.39 -7.50 -1.68
C VAL A 15 30.33 -7.49 -0.57
N LEU A 16 30.73 -7.43 0.70
CA LEU A 16 29.80 -7.34 1.84
C LEU A 16 28.97 -6.06 1.78
N LEU A 17 29.60 -4.92 1.49
CA LEU A 17 28.93 -3.64 1.34
C LEU A 17 27.95 -3.65 0.17
N TRP A 18 28.33 -4.24 -0.98
CA TRP A 18 27.41 -4.43 -2.10
C TRP A 18 26.24 -5.34 -1.73
N LYS A 19 26.47 -6.43 -1.01
CA LYS A 19 25.39 -7.36 -0.65
C LYS A 19 24.40 -6.74 0.35
N ALA A 20 24.88 -5.89 1.25
CA ALA A 20 24.08 -5.25 2.28
C ALA A 20 23.33 -4.00 1.77
N PHE A 21 24.01 -3.16 0.99
CA PHE A 21 23.53 -1.84 0.56
C PHE A 21 23.36 -1.67 -0.94
N GLY A 22 23.78 -2.66 -1.73
CA GLY A 22 23.64 -2.62 -3.18
C GLY A 22 22.16 -2.57 -3.59
N PRO A 23 21.89 -2.14 -4.82
CA PRO A 23 20.54 -1.99 -5.35
C PRO A 23 19.77 -3.29 -5.12
N GLY A 24 18.86 -3.25 -4.15
CA GLY A 24 18.11 -4.43 -3.77
C GLY A 24 17.22 -4.79 -4.94
N LEU A 25 17.51 -5.91 -5.60
CA LEU A 25 16.52 -6.75 -6.26
C LEU A 25 15.58 -7.38 -5.20
N ARG A 26 15.21 -6.61 -4.18
CA ARG A 26 14.05 -6.91 -3.36
C ARG A 26 12.91 -6.64 -4.31
N SER A 27 12.55 -7.65 -5.12
CA SER A 27 11.22 -7.72 -5.73
C SER A 27 10.28 -7.30 -4.62
N GLN A 28 9.70 -6.12 -4.78
CA GLN A 28 8.77 -5.58 -3.80
C GLN A 28 7.79 -6.72 -3.58
N PRO A 29 7.67 -7.28 -2.35
CA PRO A 29 6.77 -8.39 -2.13
C PRO A 29 5.44 -7.91 -2.68
N THR A 30 4.86 -8.64 -3.64
CA THR A 30 3.56 -8.31 -4.22
C THR A 30 2.67 -8.02 -3.04
N ARG A 31 2.39 -6.74 -2.82
CA ARG A 31 1.73 -6.31 -1.59
C ARG A 31 0.36 -6.94 -1.70
N VAL A 32 0.09 -7.92 -0.84
CA VAL A 32 -1.25 -8.49 -0.73
C VAL A 32 -2.07 -7.36 -0.11
N ILE A 33 -2.59 -6.50 -0.99
CA ILE A 33 -3.58 -5.49 -0.65
C ILE A 33 -4.81 -6.27 -0.25
N GLY A 34 -5.25 -6.06 0.99
CA GLY A 34 -6.52 -6.61 1.44
C GLY A 34 -7.65 -6.02 0.59
N PRO A 35 -8.78 -6.73 0.42
CA PRO A 35 -9.97 -6.21 -0.27
C PRO A 35 -10.60 -4.95 0.35
N ASP A 36 -10.04 -4.43 1.45
CA ASP A 36 -10.47 -3.17 2.08
C ASP A 36 -9.54 -2.00 1.73
N ASP A 37 -8.33 -2.29 1.22
CA ASP A 37 -7.27 -1.33 0.89
C ASP A 37 -7.18 -1.07 -0.63
N ASP A 38 -8.04 -1.70 -1.43
CA ASP A 38 -8.15 -1.45 -2.86
C ASP A 38 -9.04 -0.22 -3.15
N PRO A 39 -8.58 0.69 -4.00
CA PRO A 39 -9.30 1.95 -4.27
C PRO A 39 -10.69 1.72 -4.88
N ASP A 40 -10.88 0.61 -5.59
CA ASP A 40 -12.15 0.24 -6.20
C ASP A 40 -13.21 -0.18 -5.16
N PHE A 41 -12.81 -0.82 -4.05
CA PHE A 41 -13.72 -1.18 -2.98
C PHE A 41 -14.21 0.05 -2.22
N LEU A 42 -13.28 0.93 -1.82
CA LEU A 42 -13.61 2.19 -1.15
C LEU A 42 -14.55 3.06 -2.00
N TRP A 43 -14.34 3.09 -3.32
CA TRP A 43 -15.21 3.82 -4.22
C TRP A 43 -16.64 3.22 -4.31
N LYS A 44 -16.77 1.89 -4.28
CA LYS A 44 -18.09 1.23 -4.21
C LYS A 44 -18.81 1.55 -2.90
N VAL A 45 -18.09 1.54 -1.79
CA VAL A 45 -18.63 1.87 -0.46
C VAL A 45 -19.08 3.34 -0.40
N ASP A 46 -18.25 4.30 -0.81
CA ASP A 46 -18.63 5.73 -0.83
C ASP A 46 -19.86 5.98 -1.72
N ARG A 47 -19.93 5.30 -2.87
CA ARG A 47 -21.09 5.36 -3.76
C ARG A 47 -22.38 4.87 -3.09
N GLU A 48 -22.32 3.75 -2.38
CA GLU A 48 -23.49 3.19 -1.69
C GLU A 48 -23.94 4.08 -0.54
N PHE A 49 -23.00 4.59 0.27
CA PHE A 49 -23.30 5.58 1.31
C PHE A 49 -23.99 6.81 0.72
N ARG A 50 -23.43 7.36 -0.37
CA ARG A 50 -23.99 8.54 -1.03
C ARG A 50 -25.40 8.26 -1.55
N ARG A 51 -25.63 7.12 -2.21
CA ARG A 51 -26.98 6.72 -2.67
C ARG A 51 -27.97 6.66 -1.52
N ARG A 52 -27.64 5.99 -0.42
CA ARG A 52 -28.51 5.90 0.76
C ARG A 52 -28.76 7.25 1.42
N SER A 53 -27.78 8.15 1.43
CA SER A 53 -27.95 9.53 1.90
C SER A 53 -28.79 10.40 0.95
N THR A 54 -28.80 10.10 -0.35
CA THR A 54 -29.59 10.85 -1.35
C THR A 54 -31.02 10.32 -1.46
N ASP A 55 -31.23 9.01 -1.27
CA ASP A 55 -32.54 8.35 -1.12
C ASP A 55 -33.17 8.57 0.27
N GLY A 56 -32.49 9.33 1.14
CA GLY A 56 -33.07 9.98 2.30
C GLY A 56 -34.12 11.01 1.87
N THR A 57 -35.25 10.51 1.37
CA THR A 57 -36.50 11.26 1.25
C THR A 57 -36.84 11.79 2.65
N PRO A 58 -36.93 13.11 2.87
CA PRO A 58 -37.74 13.61 3.96
C PRO A 58 -39.16 13.15 3.61
N GLY A 59 -39.70 12.18 4.33
CA GLY A 59 -41.09 11.78 4.17
C GLY A 59 -41.96 13.04 4.24
N PRO A 60 -42.83 13.31 3.25
CA PRO A 60 -43.75 14.42 3.32
C PRO A 60 -44.85 14.04 4.30
N ASP A 61 -44.60 14.28 5.57
CA ASP A 61 -45.64 14.31 6.60
C ASP A 61 -46.43 15.62 6.43
N GLN A 62 -47.03 15.81 5.25
CA GLN A 62 -48.12 16.76 5.02
C GLN A 62 -49.42 15.97 5.11
N ASP A 63 -49.97 15.99 6.32
CA ASP A 63 -51.38 16.25 6.67
C ASP A 63 -52.51 15.51 5.93
N PRO A 64 -53.33 14.72 6.65
CA PRO A 64 -54.74 14.57 6.37
C PRO A 64 -55.55 15.15 7.54
N GLY A 65 -56.27 16.24 7.28
CA GLY A 65 -57.13 16.90 8.24
C GLY A 65 -58.30 16.04 8.77
N ASP A 66 -58.78 16.43 9.95
CA ASP A 66 -60.19 16.64 10.34
C ASP A 66 -60.23 17.24 11.76
#